data_AF-A0A0P1FZ71-F1
#
_entry.id   AF-A0A0P1FZ71-F1
#
_cell.length_a   1.000
_cell.length_b   1.000
_cell.length_c   1.000
_cell.angle_alpha   90.00
_cell.angle_beta   90.00
_cell.angle_gamma   90.00
#
_symmetry.space_group_name_H-M   'P 1'
#
loop_
_entity.id
_entity.type
_entity.pdbx_description
1 polymer ?
#
loop_
_entity_poly.entity_id
_entity_poly.type
_entity_poly.pdbx_seq_one_letter_code
_entity_poly.pdbx_strand_id
1 'polypeptide(L)' 'MQTALLALGLVLIVEGLAYALAPSLVVQVLEMLRALPETTRRNIGLGALAIGLLLVWIAKTLGA' A
#
# COMPACT_ATOMS: atom_id res chain seq x y z
N MET A 1 15.81 6.31 13.66
CA MET A 1 14.66 5.63 14.32
C MET A 1 13.35 6.43 14.24
N GLN A 2 13.34 7.76 14.40
CA GLN A 2 12.11 8.57 14.31
C GLN A 2 11.34 8.41 12.98
N THR A 3 12.03 8.42 11.83
CA THR A 3 11.40 8.26 10.51
C THR A 3 10.71 6.91 10.34
N ALA A 4 11.23 5.85 10.96
CA ALA A 4 10.61 4.53 10.91
C ALA A 4 9.30 4.48 11.70
N LEU A 5 9.27 5.11 12.89
CA LEU A 5 8.05 5.26 13.68
C LEU A 5 7.00 6.10 12.96
N LEU A 6 7.42 7.18 12.29
CA LEU A 6 6.53 8.01 11.48
C LEU A 6 5.95 7.23 10.31
N ALA A 7 6.79 6.52 9.54
CA ALA A 7 6.33 5.71 8.41
C ALA A 7 5.34 4.62 8.86
N LEU A 8 5.63 3.92 9.95
CA LEU A 8 4.72 2.93 10.54
C LEU A 8 3.40 3.57 10.99
N GLY A 9 3.44 4.71 11.68
CA GLY A 9 2.26 5.42 12.12
C GLY A 9 1.36 5.85 10.94
N LEU A 10 1.97 6.39 9.89
CA LEU A 10 1.23 6.78 8.68
C LEU A 10 0.58 5.59 7.98
N VAL A 11 1.28 4.45 7.86
CA VAL A 11 0.71 3.22 7.30
C VAL A 11 -0.49 2.76 8.12
N LEU A 12 -0.37 2.74 9.46
CA LEU A 12 -1.49 2.34 10.34
C LEU A 12 -2.69 3.28 10.23
N ILE A 13 -2.47 4.59 10.10
CA ILE A 13 -3.55 5.56 9.90
C ILE A 13 -4.25 5.32 8.57
N VAL A 14 -3.50 5.20 7.47
CA VAL A 14 -4.08 5.03 6.13
C VAL A 14 -4.83 3.69 6.02
N GLU A 15 -4.23 2.59 6.48
CA GLU A 15 -4.87 1.28 6.53
C GLU A 15 -6.12 1.31 7.43
N GLY A 16 -5.99 1.85 8.65
CA GLY A 16 -7.09 1.96 9.61
C GLY A 16 -8.28 2.77 9.07
N LEU A 17 -8.00 3.86 8.32
CA LEU A 17 -9.03 4.66 7.67
C LEU A 17 -9.77 3.87 6.59
N ALA A 18 -9.07 3.06 5.79
CA ALA A 18 -9.73 2.21 4.80
C ALA A 18 -10.71 1.24 5.46
N TYR A 19 -10.33 0.60 6.57
CA TYR A 19 -11.21 -0.27 7.34
C TYR A 19 -12.37 0.48 8.03
N ALA A 20 -12.12 1.68 8.56
CA ALA A 20 -13.12 2.44 9.32
C ALA A 20 -14.17 3.12 8.42
N LEU A 21 -13.74 3.71 7.29
CA LEU A 21 -14.61 4.52 6.42
C LEU A 21 -15.26 3.70 5.32
N ALA A 22 -14.59 2.66 4.81
CA ALA A 22 -15.06 1.88 3.66
C ALA A 22 -14.79 0.37 3.81
N PRO A 23 -15.28 -0.27 4.88
CA PRO A 23 -15.02 -1.70 5.13
C PRO A 23 -15.52 -2.61 3.98
N SER A 24 -16.62 -2.24 3.31
CA SER A 24 -17.17 -3.00 2.18
C SER A 24 -16.28 -2.98 0.94
N LEU A 25 -15.56 -1.87 0.69
CA LEU A 25 -14.62 -1.78 -0.43
C LEU A 25 -13.43 -2.71 -0.20
N VAL A 26 -12.93 -2.80 1.03
CA VAL A 26 -11.82 -3.70 1.36
C VAL A 26 -12.18 -5.15 1.05
N VAL A 27 -13.38 -5.59 1.46
CA VAL A 27 -13.86 -6.94 1.18
C VAL A 27 -13.97 -7.20 -0.32
N GLN A 28 -14.55 -6.27 -1.08
CA GLN A 28 -14.70 -6.39 -2.53
C GLN A 28 -13.33 -6.48 -3.25
N VAL A 29 -12.36 -5.66 -2.83
CA VAL A 29 -11.01 -5.70 -3.38
C VAL A 29 -10.35 -7.04 -3.09
N LEU A 30 -10.50 -7.58 -1.88
CA LEU A 30 -9.96 -8.89 -1.51
C LEU A 30 -10.60 -10.04 -2.29
N GLU A 31 -11.91 -9.98 -2.54
CA GLU A 31 -12.61 -10.95 -3.39
C GLU A 31 -12.10 -10.91 -4.84
N MET A 32 -11.96 -9.71 -5.39
CA MET A 32 -11.41 -9.51 -6.73
C MET A 32 -9.98 -10.06 -6.82
N LEU A 33 -9.12 -9.76 -5.83
CA LEU A 33 -7.75 -10.26 -5.78
C LEU A 33 -7.72 -11.79 -5.66
N ARG A 34 -8.62 -12.40 -4.89
CA ARG A 34 -8.72 -13.87 -4.78
C ARG A 34 -9.12 -14.53 -6.10
N ALA A 35 -9.93 -13.88 -6.92
CA ALA A 35 -10.35 -14.40 -8.22
C ALA A 35 -9.22 -14.43 -9.26
N LEU A 36 -8.14 -13.65 -9.07
CA LEU A 36 -7.01 -13.61 -9.99
C LEU A 36 -6.09 -14.85 -9.85
N PRO A 37 -5.38 -15.27 -10.91
CA PRO A 37 -4.29 -16.24 -10.81
C PRO A 37 -3.18 -15.74 -9.88
N GLU A 38 -2.47 -16.67 -9.24
CA GLU A 38 -1.37 -16.35 -8.29
C GLU A 38 -0.28 -15.49 -8.93
N THR A 39 0.10 -15.79 -10.17
CA THR A 39 1.11 -15.04 -10.94
C THR A 39 0.70 -13.59 -11.15
N THR A 40 -0.57 -13.33 -11.47
CA THR A 40 -1.11 -11.99 -11.64
C THR A 40 -1.14 -11.23 -10.31
N ARG A 41 -1.58 -11.86 -9.21
CA ARG A 41 -1.55 -11.24 -7.87
C ARG A 41 -0.13 -10.84 -7.47
N ARG A 42 0.86 -11.71 -7.71
CA ARG A 42 2.27 -11.43 -7.46
C ARG A 42 2.75 -10.24 -8.29
N ASN A 43 2.40 -10.17 -9.57
CA ASN A 43 2.80 -9.06 -10.44
C ASN A 43 2.18 -7.73 -10.00
N ILE A 44 0.94 -7.72 -9.51
CA ILE A 44 0.31 -6.53 -8.94
C ILE A 44 1.09 -6.08 -7.69
N GLY A 45 1.42 -7.00 -6.79
CA GLY A 45 2.21 -6.69 -5.60
C GLY A 45 3.61 -6.15 -5.92
N LEU A 46 4.29 -6.74 -6.91
CA LEU A 46 5.59 -6.25 -7.40
C LEU A 46 5.47 -4.86 -8.03
N GLY A 47 4.40 -4.61 -8.79
CA GLY A 47 4.11 -3.29 -9.36
C GLY A 47 3.90 -2.23 -8.28
N ALA A 48 3.08 -2.53 -7.27
CA ALA A 48 2.85 -1.64 -6.13
C ALA A 48 4.16 -1.34 -5.37
N LEU A 49 4.99 -2.35 -5.15
CA LEU A 49 6.32 -2.18 -4.54
C LEU A 49 7.23 -1.28 -5.37
N ALA A 50 7.30 -1.49 -6.68
CA ALA A 50 8.12 -0.69 -7.58
C ALA A 50 7.67 0.78 -7.61
N ILE A 51 6.35 1.01 -7.67
CA ILE A 51 5.78 2.36 -7.61
C ILE A 51 6.07 3.02 -6.27
N GLY A 52 5.88 2.30 -5.15
CA GLY A 52 6.18 2.81 -3.81
C GLY A 52 7.65 3.21 -3.66
N LEU A 53 8.57 2.37 -4.15
CA LEU A 53 10.01 2.68 -4.16
C LEU A 53 10.32 3.91 -5.00
N LEU A 54 9.72 4.02 -6.18
CA LEU A 54 9.90 5.18 -7.07
C LEU A 54 9.41 6.47 -6.41
N LEU A 55 8.24 6.44 -5.74
CA LEU A 55 7.70 7.60 -5.02
C LEU A 55 8.61 8.03 -3.86
N VAL A 56 9.11 7.08 -3.07
CA VAL A 56 10.07 7.38 -1.99
C VAL A 56 11.36 7.96 -2.55
N TRP A 57 11.86 7.41 -3.67
CA TRP A 57 13.05 7.92 -4.34
C TRP A 57 12.84 9.37 -4.82
N ILE A 58 11.72 9.65 -5.49
CA ILE A 58 11.36 11.00 -5.93
C ILE A 58 11.27 11.95 -4.73
N ALA A 59 10.54 11.58 -3.67
CA ALA A 59 10.42 12.41 -2.47
C ALA A 59 11.79 12.74 -1.87
N LYS A 60 12.68 11.75 -1.78
CA LYS A 60 14.06 11.96 -1.32
C LYS A 60 14.85 12.90 -2.24
N THR A 61 14.71 12.77 -3.57
CA THR A 61 15.37 13.70 -4.51
C THR A 61 14.85 15.14 -4.41
N LEU A 62 13.60 15.31 -3.96
CA LEU A 62 12.98 16.62 -3.72
C LEU A 62 13.31 17.20 -2.32
N GLY A 63 14.10 16.51 -1.50
CA GLY A 63 14.59 17.00 -0.21
C GLY A 63 13.84 16.52 1.02
N ALA A 64 13.02 15.47 0.90
CA ALA A 64 12.41 14.78 2.05
C ALA A 64 13.42 13.95 2.87
#